data_AF-A0A8S2W543-F1
#
_entry.id   AF-A0A8S2W543-F1
#
_cell.length_a   1.000
_cell.length_b   1.000
_cell.length_c   1.000
_cell.angle_alpha   90.00
_cell.angle_beta   90.00
_cell.angle_gamma   90.00
#
_symmetry.space_group_name_H-M   'P 1'
#
loop_
_entity.id
_entity.type
_entity.pdbx_description
1 polymer ?
#
loop_
_entity_poly.entity_id
_entity_poly.type
_entity_poly.pdbx_seq_one_letter_code
_entity_poly.pdbx_strand_id
1 'polypeptide(L)' 'MSDPKLNGIQIVLVGDAAHPMSPFKGQGANQALLDAVELADIIAQNSQDLHSSISQYEDRMLQRVYTKVMQSRERVTSF' A
#
# COMPACT_ATOMS: atom_id res chain seq x y z
N MET A 1 -8.37 -18.49 1.34
CA MET A 1 -7.93 -19.38 2.43
C MET A 1 -7.69 -18.48 3.63
N SER A 2 -8.66 -18.36 4.53
CA SER A 2 -8.67 -17.41 5.66
C SER A 2 -7.99 -18.01 6.89
N ASP A 3 -7.10 -17.25 7.52
CA ASP A 3 -6.37 -17.62 8.74
C ASP A 3 -7.31 -17.53 9.97
N PRO A 4 -7.46 -18.59 10.78
CA PRO A 4 -8.50 -18.71 11.81
C PRO A 4 -8.32 -17.86 13.09
N LYS A 5 -7.41 -16.86 13.15
CA LYS A 5 -7.13 -16.10 14.40
C LYS A 5 -7.44 -14.59 14.41
N LEU A 6 -8.08 -14.02 13.39
CA LEU A 6 -8.31 -12.56 13.31
C LEU A 6 -9.78 -12.16 13.15
N ASN A 7 -10.73 -12.89 13.74
CA ASN A 7 -12.14 -12.52 13.66
C ASN A 7 -12.37 -11.14 14.31
N GLY A 8 -12.62 -10.13 13.48
CA GLY A 8 -12.93 -8.75 13.89
C GLY A 8 -11.74 -7.77 13.89
N ILE A 9 -10.51 -8.22 13.62
CA ILE A 9 -9.34 -7.34 13.54
C ILE A 9 -9.12 -6.95 12.08
N GLN A 10 -9.09 -5.65 11.82
CA GLN A 10 -8.79 -5.11 10.49
C GLN A 10 -7.34 -4.66 10.44
N ILE A 11 -6.57 -5.21 9.51
CA ILE A 11 -5.14 -4.97 9.35
C ILE A 11 -4.92 -4.50 7.92
N VAL A 12 -4.08 -3.49 7.75
CA VAL A 12 -3.65 -2.98 6.45
C VAL A 12 -2.13 -2.78 6.45
N LEU A 13 -1.49 -3.07 5.32
CA LEU A 13 -0.06 -2.84 5.13
C LEU A 13 0.16 -1.52 4.37
N VAL A 14 1.23 -0.81 4.71
CA VAL A 14 1.62 0.47 4.08
C VAL A 14 3.14 0.50 3.84
N GLY A 15 3.59 1.35 2.92
CA GLY A 15 5.02 1.53 2.64
C GLY A 15 5.70 0.24 2.18
N ASP A 16 6.95 0.02 2.60
CA ASP A 16 7.75 -1.15 2.21
C ASP A 16 7.13 -2.49 2.62
N ALA A 17 6.26 -2.52 3.63
CA ALA A 17 5.53 -3.73 4.01
C ALA A 17 4.48 -4.11 2.96
N ALA A 18 3.95 -3.14 2.21
CA ALA A 18 2.96 -3.34 1.15
C ALA A 18 3.57 -3.40 -0.26
N HIS A 19 4.58 -2.56 -0.53
CA HIS A 19 5.15 -2.39 -1.88
C HIS A 19 6.65 -2.11 -1.84
N PRO A 20 7.47 -3.10 -1.47
CA PRO A 20 8.92 -2.93 -1.44
C PRO A 20 9.46 -2.55 -2.82
N MET A 21 10.26 -1.48 -2.85
CA MET A 21 10.87 -0.93 -4.05
C MET A 21 12.38 -0.84 -3.89
N SER A 22 13.10 -1.05 -4.99
CA SER A 22 14.54 -0.80 -5.01
C SER A 22 14.85 0.70 -4.77
N PRO A 23 15.91 1.04 -3.99
CA PRO A 23 16.17 2.42 -3.56
C PRO A 23 16.59 3.37 -4.70
N PHE A 24 16.90 2.85 -5.89
CA PHE A 24 17.54 3.60 -7.00
C PHE A 24 16.77 4.79 -7.59
N LYS A 25 15.49 5.00 -7.21
CA LYS A 25 14.70 6.18 -7.61
C LYS A 25 14.18 7.00 -6.41
N GLY A 26 14.51 6.60 -5.18
CA GLY A 26 14.04 7.29 -3.96
C GLY A 26 12.52 7.40 -3.82
N GLN A 27 11.75 6.51 -4.47
CA GLN A 27 10.28 6.62 -4.51
C GLN A 27 9.59 5.97 -3.30
N GLY A 28 10.27 5.07 -2.57
CA GLY A 28 9.67 4.31 -1.47
C GLY A 28 9.04 5.21 -0.41
N ALA A 29 9.82 6.15 0.13
CA ALA A 29 9.34 7.10 1.15
C ALA A 29 8.16 7.95 0.64
N ASN A 30 8.23 8.45 -0.59
CA ASN A 30 7.13 9.23 -1.17
C ASN A 30 5.86 8.40 -1.35
N GLN A 31 5.96 7.11 -1.66
CA GLN A 31 4.78 6.23 -1.71
C GLN A 31 4.22 5.97 -0.32
N ALA A 32 5.07 5.69 0.68
CA ALA A 32 4.63 5.50 2.06
C ALA A 32 3.91 6.75 2.63
N LEU A 33 4.37 7.95 2.28
CA LEU A 33 3.68 9.20 2.67
C LEU A 33 2.30 9.33 2.01
N LEU A 34 2.18 8.99 0.73
CA LEU A 34 0.89 8.99 0.03
C LEU A 34 -0.07 7.95 0.61
N ASP A 35 0.44 6.78 1.00
CA ASP A 35 -0.37 5.77 1.66
C ASP A 35 -0.99 6.30 2.96
N ALA A 36 -0.18 6.97 3.78
CA ALA A 36 -0.63 7.50 5.06
C ALA A 36 -1.76 8.54 4.90
N VAL A 37 -1.60 9.46 3.95
CA VAL A 37 -2.61 10.49 3.67
C VAL A 37 -3.88 9.88 3.10
N GLU A 38 -3.77 9.03 2.09
CA GLU A 38 -4.93 8.43 1.43
C GLU A 38 -5.72 7.51 2.36
N LEU A 39 -5.03 6.68 3.15
CA LEU A 39 -5.67 5.81 4.13
C LEU A 39 -6.43 6.64 5.19
N ALA A 40 -5.80 7.71 5.71
CA ALA A 40 -6.45 8.60 6.67
C ALA A 40 -7.68 9.28 6.09
N ASP A 41 -7.59 9.79 4.86
CA ASP A 41 -8.69 10.48 4.18
C ASP A 41 -9.89 9.53 3.91
N ILE A 42 -9.63 8.31 3.43
CA ILE A 42 -10.68 7.33 3.15
C ILE A 42 -11.37 6.89 4.45
N ILE A 43 -10.60 6.60 5.50
CA ILE A 43 -11.17 6.25 6.81
C ILE A 43 -11.98 7.42 7.38
N ALA A 44 -11.51 8.66 7.25
CA ALA A 44 -12.24 9.84 7.72
C ALA A 44 -13.58 10.03 6.98
N GLN A 45 -13.63 9.68 5.69
CA GLN A 45 -14.86 9.77 4.88
C GLN A 45 -15.87 8.65 5.17
N ASN A 46 -15.41 7.46 5.59
CA ASN A 46 -16.26 6.31 5.84
C ASN A 46 -15.86 5.52 7.10
N SER A 47 -15.82 6.20 8.24
CA SER A 47 -15.34 5.62 9.51
C SER A 47 -16.23 4.51 10.08
N GLN A 48 -17.46 4.36 9.56
CA GLN A 48 -18.44 3.35 10.01
C GLN A 48 -18.20 1.98 9.36
N ASP A 49 -17.57 1.96 8.17
CA ASP A 49 -17.21 0.73 7.47
C ASP A 49 -15.73 0.75 7.10
N LEU A 50 -14.91 0.39 8.09
CA LEU A 50 -13.47 0.28 7.93
C LEU A 50 -13.09 -0.81 6.91
N HIS A 51 -13.91 -1.86 6.73
CA HIS A 51 -13.58 -2.94 5.79
C HIS A 51 -13.66 -2.46 4.34
N SER A 52 -14.74 -1.74 4.01
CA SER A 52 -14.88 -1.08 2.71
C SER A 52 -13.80 0.00 2.51
N SER A 53 -13.51 0.77 3.55
CA SER A 53 -12.47 1.81 3.52
C SER A 53 -11.08 1.25 3.22
N ILE A 54 -10.69 0.17 3.91
CA ILE A 54 -9.41 -0.51 3.68
C ILE A 54 -9.36 -1.11 2.28
N SER A 55 -10.41 -1.80 1.83
CA SER A 55 -10.49 -2.34 0.46
C SER A 55 -10.30 -1.23 -0.59
N GLN A 56 -10.98 -0.09 -0.42
CA GLN A 56 -10.84 1.05 -1.33
C GLN A 56 -9.43 1.61 -1.35
N TYR A 57 -8.79 1.73 -0.19
CA TYR A 57 -7.39 2.15 -0.10
C TYR A 57 -6.47 1.16 -0.83
N GLU A 58 -6.62 -0.15 -0.59
CA GLU A 58 -5.77 -1.19 -1.19
C GLU A 58 -5.84 -1.16 -2.73
N ASP A 59 -7.04 -1.03 -3.29
CA ASP A 59 -7.24 -0.90 -4.74
C ASP A 59 -6.48 0.30 -5.32
N ARG A 60 -6.60 1.47 -4.68
CA ARG A 60 -5.95 2.70 -5.16
C ARG A 60 -4.44 2.65 -4.99
N MET A 61 -3.97 2.12 -3.86
CA MET A 61 -2.55 1.90 -3.60
C MET A 61 -1.94 0.98 -4.66
N LEU A 62 -2.56 -0.17 -4.95
CA LEU A 62 -2.07 -1.12 -5.94
C LEU A 62 -1.93 -0.49 -7.33
N GLN A 63 -2.94 0.27 -7.77
CA GLN A 63 -2.89 0.98 -9.06
C GLN A 63 -1.74 2.00 -9.11
N ARG A 64 -1.49 2.71 -8.01
CA ARG A 64 -0.43 3.72 -7.93
C ARG A 64 0.98 3.10 -7.94
N VAL A 65 1.20 2.01 -7.21
CA VAL A 65 2.55 1.49 -6.93
C VAL A 65 3.02 0.43 -7.93
N TYR A 66 2.10 -0.24 -8.64
CA TYR A 66 2.42 -1.37 -9.55
C TYR A 66 3.55 -1.04 -10.52
N THR A 67 3.43 0.03 -11.31
CA THR A 67 4.44 0.40 -12.30
C THR A 67 5.77 0.82 -11.66
N LYS A 68 5.72 1.41 -10.45
CA LYS A 68 6.93 1.87 -9.73
C LYS A 68 7.74 0.70 -9.18
N VAL A 69 7.06 -0.30 -8.62
CA VAL A 69 7.69 -1.56 -8.19
C VAL A 69 8.35 -2.26 -9.36
N MET A 70 7.65 -2.42 -10.50
CA MET A 70 8.22 -3.06 -11.69
C MET A 70 9.44 -2.31 -12.24
N GLN A 71 9.36 -0.99 -12.39
CA GLN A 71 10.50 -0.18 -12.85
C GLN A 71 11.68 -0.19 -11.87
N SER A 72 11.44 -0.42 -10.57
CA SER A 72 12.51 -0.51 -9.58
C SER A 72 13.35 -1.79 -9.74
N ARG A 73 12.77 -2.84 -10.34
CA ARG A 73 13.43 -4.13 -10.58
C ARG A 73 14.36 -4.11 -11.80
N GLU A 74 14.01 -3.32 -12.83
CA GLU A 74 14.77 -3.27 -14.10
C GLU A 74 16.20 -2.71 -13.96
N ARG A 75 16.50 -1.96 -12.89
CA ARG A 75 17.86 -1.41 -12.66
C ARG A 75 18.80 -2.30 -11.86
N VAL A 76 18.33 -3.43 -11.33
CA VAL A 76 19.21 -4.38 -10.62
C VAL A 76 20.06 -5.19 -11.61
N THR A 77 19.65 -5.26 -12.89
CA THR A 77 20.29 -6.09 -13.92
C THR A 77 21.19 -5.32 -14.90
N SER A 78 21.42 -4.03 -14.68
CA SER A 78 22.20 -3.19 -15.60
C SER A 78 23.31 -2.46 -14.83
N PHE A 79 24.44 -3.13 -14.69
CA PHE A 79 25.74 -2.55 -14.38
C PHE A 79 26.66 -2.74 -15.58
#